data_AF-A0A1V5K1V4-F1
#
_entry.id   AF-A0A1V5K1V4-F1
#
_cell.length_a   1.000
_cell.length_b   1.000
_cell.length_c   1.000
_cell.angle_alpha   90.00
_cell.angle_beta   90.00
_cell.angle_gamma   90.00
#
_symmetry.space_group_name_H-M   'P 1'
#
loop_
_entity.id
_entity.type
_entity.pdbx_description
1 polymer ?
#
loop_
_entity_poly.entity_id
_entity_poly.type
_entity_poly.pdbx_seq_one_letter_code
_entity_poly.pdbx_strand_id
1 'polypeptide(L)'
;MKILFMTHLYPPARGGAELLASRVAVELARRGNRVKVVTTEALSTGAFFIGDKRRVSPSFQNLDGVEVERLPFATFGSGVLNFLRRVACRVDFPGGDLLTLYSLFKHPKYRG
;
A
#
# COMPACT_ATOMS: atom_id res chain seq x y z
N MET A 1 8.69 23.80 -10.04
CA MET A 1 7.82 23.69 -8.83
C MET A 1 8.26 22.51 -7.96
N LYS A 2 7.75 22.37 -6.73
CA LYS A 2 8.00 21.19 -5.86
C LYS A 2 6.79 20.26 -5.93
N ILE A 3 7.01 18.99 -6.27
CA ILE A 3 5.94 17.99 -6.49
C ILE A 3 6.25 16.74 -5.67
N LEU A 4 5.29 16.30 -4.86
CA LEU A 4 5.38 15.08 -4.06
C LEU A 4 4.45 14.00 -4.64
N PHE A 5 5.02 12.86 -4.99
CA PHE A 5 4.29 11.64 -5.31
C PHE A 5 4.27 10.74 -4.08
N MET A 6 3.08 10.36 -3.63
CA MET A 6 2.91 9.40 -2.54
C MET A 6 2.28 8.14 -3.12
N THR A 7 3.05 7.07 -3.22
CA THR A 7 2.61 5.81 -3.81
C THR A 7 3.00 4.65 -2.91
N HIS A 8 2.23 3.56 -2.93
CA HIS A 8 2.57 2.38 -2.12
C HIS A 8 3.77 1.62 -2.70
N LEU A 9 3.85 1.58 -4.01
CA LEU A 9 4.87 0.89 -4.78
C LEU A 9 5.48 1.85 -5.79
N TYR A 10 6.76 1.64 -6.08
CA TYR A 10 7.53 2.40 -7.06
C TYR A 10 8.69 1.51 -7.53
N PRO A 11 9.29 1.75 -8.73
CA PRO A 11 10.45 0.97 -9.17
C PRO A 11 11.50 0.82 -8.07
N PRO A 12 12.04 -0.40 -7.84
CA PRO A 12 12.02 -1.57 -8.71
C PRO A 12 10.76 -2.47 -8.64
N ALA A 13 9.72 -2.10 -7.88
CA ALA A 13 8.45 -2.81 -7.94
C ALA A 13 7.89 -2.80 -9.37
N ARG A 14 7.46 -3.96 -9.87
CA ARG A 14 7.00 -4.13 -11.25
C ARG A 14 5.48 -4.16 -11.30
N GLY A 15 4.90 -3.15 -11.91
CA GLY A 15 3.48 -3.09 -12.26
C GLY A 15 3.17 -1.91 -13.17
N GLY A 16 1.97 -1.89 -13.75
CA GLY A 16 1.58 -0.89 -14.73
C GLY A 16 1.47 0.52 -14.14
N ALA A 17 0.94 0.63 -12.91
CA ALA A 17 0.80 1.90 -12.22
C ALA A 17 2.15 2.49 -11.82
N GLU A 18 3.07 1.65 -11.36
CA GLU A 18 4.42 2.00 -10.95
C GLU A 18 5.25 2.50 -12.14
N LEU A 19 5.12 1.84 -13.29
CA LEU A 19 5.78 2.26 -14.54
C LEU A 19 5.24 3.61 -15.04
N LEU A 20 3.92 3.81 -15.00
CA LEU A 20 3.31 5.08 -15.39
C LEU A 20 3.75 6.20 -14.44
N ALA A 21 3.65 5.97 -13.12
CA ALA A 21 4.06 6.93 -12.11
C ALA A 21 5.53 7.34 -12.27
N SER A 22 6.40 6.36 -12.54
CA SER A 22 7.81 6.62 -12.80
C SER A 22 8.04 7.48 -14.04
N ARG A 23 7.41 7.14 -15.18
CA ARG A 23 7.53 7.93 -16.42
C ARG A 23 7.07 9.37 -16.21
N VAL A 24 5.95 9.57 -15.52
CA VAL A 24 5.43 10.91 -15.23
C VAL A 24 6.36 11.68 -14.30
N ALA A 25 6.86 11.04 -13.23
CA ALA A 25 7.78 11.67 -12.28
C ALA A 25 9.09 12.11 -12.96
N VAL A 26 9.68 11.24 -13.77
CA VAL A 26 10.92 11.52 -14.51
C VAL A 26 10.70 12.63 -15.54
N GLU A 27 9.59 12.60 -16.28
CA GLU A 27 9.27 13.65 -17.25
C GLU A 27 9.05 15.02 -16.57
N LEU A 28 8.41 15.04 -15.40
CA LEU A 28 8.27 16.28 -14.61
C LEU A 28 9.62 16.79 -14.09
N ALA A 29 10.51 15.90 -13.66
CA ALA A 29 11.86 16.26 -13.23
C ALA A 29 12.68 16.82 -14.41
N ARG A 30 12.59 16.22 -15.60
CA ARG A 30 13.22 16.71 -16.84
C ARG A 30 12.76 18.11 -17.24
N ARG A 31 11.50 18.45 -16.97
CA ARG A 31 10.96 19.81 -17.17
C ARG A 31 11.43 20.82 -16.11
N GLY A 32 12.37 20.46 -15.24
CA GLY A 32 12.97 21.34 -14.23
C GLY A 32 12.20 21.40 -12.91
N ASN A 33 11.27 20.47 -12.65
CA ASN A 33 10.58 20.41 -11.37
C ASN A 33 11.39 19.60 -10.35
N ARG A 34 11.30 19.98 -9.07
CA ARG A 34 11.81 19.14 -7.97
C ARG A 34 10.76 18.11 -7.62
N VAL A 35 11.01 16.87 -8.01
CA VAL A 35 10.08 15.75 -7.81
C VAL A 35 10.62 14.85 -6.72
N LYS A 36 9.79 14.61 -5.69
CA LYS A 36 10.06 13.64 -4.64
C LYS A 36 8.99 12.55 -4.65
N VAL A 37 9.39 11.30 -4.55
CA VAL A 37 8.53 10.14 -4.42
C VAL A 37 8.75 9.55 -3.03
N VAL A 38 7.68 9.46 -2.25
CA VAL A 38 7.68 8.72 -0.98
C VAL A 38 6.93 7.42 -1.22
N THR A 39 7.62 6.31 -1.02
CA THR A 39 7.10 4.95 -1.25
C THR A 39 7.46 4.03 -0.09
N THR A 40 6.92 2.82 -0.09
CA THR A 40 7.28 1.79 0.90
C THR A 40 8.39 0.88 0.39
N GLU A 41 8.96 0.08 1.29
CA GLU A 41 9.88 -1.03 0.97
C GLU A 41 9.23 -2.21 0.22
N ALA A 42 7.91 -2.23 0.03
CA ALA A 42 7.24 -3.37 -0.60
C ALA A 42 7.63 -3.52 -2.07
N LEU A 43 7.83 -4.77 -2.53
CA LEU A 43 8.05 -5.08 -3.95
C LEU A 43 6.77 -5.44 -4.71
N SER A 44 5.69 -5.73 -3.99
CA SER A 44 4.41 -6.15 -4.55
C SER A 44 3.28 -5.77 -3.59
N THR A 45 2.08 -5.59 -4.13
CA THR A 45 0.87 -5.39 -3.34
C THR A 45 0.59 -6.59 -2.44
N GLY A 46 1.05 -7.78 -2.85
CA GLY A 46 0.98 -9.00 -2.05
C GLY A 46 1.65 -8.89 -0.68
N ALA A 47 2.59 -7.95 -0.51
CA ALA A 47 3.26 -7.72 0.77
C ALA A 47 2.32 -7.15 1.83
N PHE A 48 1.26 -6.45 1.42
CA PHE A 48 0.27 -5.89 2.33
C PHE A 48 -0.85 -6.88 2.66
N PHE A 49 -1.28 -7.70 1.68
CA PHE A 49 -2.49 -8.52 1.81
C PHE A 49 -2.22 -10.01 2.08
N ILE A 50 -1.17 -10.57 1.47
CA ILE A 50 -0.90 -12.02 1.47
C ILE A 50 0.36 -12.33 2.28
N GLY A 51 1.06 -11.30 2.78
CA GLY A 51 2.26 -11.45 3.59
C GLY A 51 3.51 -11.77 2.76
N ASP A 52 3.54 -11.37 1.49
CA ASP A 52 4.77 -11.45 0.68
C ASP A 52 5.89 -10.64 1.36
N LYS A 53 7.00 -11.32 1.67
CA LYS A 53 8.12 -10.73 2.42
C LYS A 53 9.17 -10.09 1.51
N ARG A 54 8.97 -10.10 0.20
CA ARG A 54 9.89 -9.44 -0.74
C ARG A 54 9.89 -7.94 -0.50
N ARG A 55 11.05 -7.42 -0.08
CA ARG A 55 11.29 -6.02 0.24
C ARG A 55 12.49 -5.49 -0.52
N VAL A 56 12.46 -4.20 -0.81
CA VAL A 56 13.61 -3.42 -1.24
C VAL A 56 14.24 -2.80 0.00
N SER A 57 15.57 -2.72 0.05
CA SER A 57 16.25 -2.04 1.16
C SER A 57 15.76 -0.58 1.28
N PRO A 58 15.41 -0.14 2.49
CA PRO A 58 15.10 1.26 2.74
C PRO A 58 16.29 2.09 2.31
N SER A 59 16.02 3.04 1.42
CA SER A 59 17.07 3.86 0.84
C SER A 59 16.47 5.13 0.29
N PHE A 60 17.21 6.22 0.52
CA PHE A 60 17.09 7.41 -0.28
C PHE A 60 17.87 7.18 -1.58
N GLN A 61 17.21 7.30 -2.72
CA GLN A 61 17.83 7.11 -4.03
C GLN A 61 17.39 8.23 -4.97
N ASN A 62 18.31 8.75 -5.77
CA ASN A 62 17.94 9.62 -6.88
C ASN A 62 17.84 8.76 -8.15
N LEU A 63 16.66 8.73 -8.76
CA LEU A 63 16.40 8.04 -10.03
C LEU A 63 16.06 9.08 -11.09
N ASP A 64 16.97 9.31 -12.03
CA ASP A 64 16.78 10.23 -13.17
C ASP A 64 16.28 11.64 -12.77
N GLY A 65 16.80 12.19 -11.66
CA GLY A 65 16.40 13.51 -11.15
C GLY A 65 15.20 13.49 -10.21
N VAL A 66 14.66 12.31 -9.90
CA VAL A 66 13.58 12.10 -8.93
C VAL A 66 14.16 11.61 -7.60
N GLU A 67 13.89 12.35 -6.52
CA GLU A 67 14.25 11.92 -5.17
C GLU A 67 13.28 10.85 -4.68
N VAL A 68 13.74 9.62 -4.48
CA VAL A 68 12.92 8.51 -3.99
C VAL A 68 13.30 8.19 -2.55
N GLU A 69 12.34 8.28 -1.66
CA GLU A 69 12.47 7.91 -0.26
C GLU A 69 11.60 6.67 0.02
N ARG A 70 12.26 5.58 0.39
CA ARG A 70 11.58 4.33 0.78
C ARG A 70 11.46 4.25 2.30
N LEU A 71 10.23 4.19 2.78
CA LEU A 71 9.92 4.08 4.20
C LEU A 71 9.68 2.62 4.60
N PRO A 72 10.19 2.21 5.78
CA PRO A 72 9.87 0.91 6.35
C PRO A 72 8.38 0.82 6.65
N PHE A 73 7.79 -0.35 6.39
CA PHE A 73 6.41 -0.63 6.76
C PHE A 73 6.33 -1.93 7.55
N ALA A 74 5.46 -1.93 8.56
CA ALA A 74 5.15 -3.11 9.35
C ALA A 74 3.70 -3.51 9.09
N THR A 75 3.46 -4.79 8.80
CA THR A 75 2.13 -5.40 8.74
C THR A 75 1.69 -5.90 10.12
N PHE A 76 2.18 -5.27 11.19
CA PHE A 76 1.92 -5.72 12.56
C PHE A 76 0.40 -5.71 12.82
N GLY A 77 -0.16 -6.88 13.12
CA GLY A 77 -1.59 -7.05 13.40
C GLY A 77 -2.41 -7.75 12.31
N SER A 78 -1.98 -7.79 11.03
CA SER A 78 -2.78 -8.46 9.99
C SER A 78 -2.83 -9.99 10.16
N GLY A 79 -1.74 -10.59 10.66
CA GLY A 79 -1.71 -12.02 11.01
C GLY A 79 -2.59 -12.37 12.20
N VAL A 80 -2.61 -11.52 13.23
CA VAL A 80 -3.47 -11.69 14.41
C VAL A 80 -4.94 -11.47 14.04
N LEU A 81 -5.26 -10.46 13.23
CA LEU A 81 -6.62 -10.24 12.74
C LEU A 81 -7.08 -11.38 11.83
N ASN A 82 -6.22 -11.87 10.93
CA ASN A 82 -6.56 -13.02 10.07
C ASN A 82 -6.71 -14.30 10.88
N PHE A 83 -5.93 -14.49 11.93
CA PHE A 83 -6.09 -15.60 12.87
C PHE A 83 -7.41 -15.47 13.64
N LEU A 84 -7.70 -14.30 14.22
CA LEU A 84 -8.96 -14.01 14.91
C LEU A 84 -10.17 -14.16 13.98
N ARG A 85 -10.07 -13.71 12.73
CA ARG A 85 -11.11 -13.90 11.71
C ARG A 85 -11.31 -15.38 11.38
N ARG A 86 -10.23 -16.15 11.25
CA ARG A 86 -10.29 -17.59 10.99
C ARG A 86 -10.88 -18.37 12.17
N VAL A 87 -10.62 -17.92 13.41
CA VAL A 87 -11.22 -18.46 14.63
C VAL A 87 -12.70 -18.05 14.72
N ALA A 88 -13.03 -16.79 14.44
CA ALA A 88 -14.40 -16.29 14.45
C ALA A 88 -15.29 -16.96 13.39
N CYS A 89 -14.74 -17.34 12.23
CA CYS A 89 -15.48 -18.12 11.23
C CYS A 89 -15.57 -19.63 11.55
N ARG A 90 -14.83 -20.13 12.54
CA ARG A 90 -14.87 -21.55 12.97
C ARG A 90 -15.70 -21.77 14.22
N VAL A 91 -15.90 -20.73 15.01
CA VAL A 91 -16.73 -20.76 16.20
C VAL A 91 -18.00 -19.99 15.84
N ASP A 92 -19.03 -20.74 15.48
CA ASP A 92 -20.37 -20.22 15.21
C ASP A 92 -20.91 -19.63 16.53
N PHE A 93 -20.66 -18.34 16.75
CA PHE A 93 -21.05 -17.65 17.97
C PHE A 93 -22.54 -17.26 17.86
N PRO A 94 -23.42 -17.72 18.75
CA PRO A 94 -24.82 -17.30 18.76
C PRO A 94 -24.87 -15.84 19.21
N GLY A 95 -25.01 -14.93 18.25
CA GLY A 95 -24.92 -13.46 18.43
C GLY A 95 -24.14 -12.72 17.35
N GLY A 96 -23.54 -13.42 16.37
CA GLY A 96 -22.77 -12.84 15.27
C GLY A 96 -23.56 -11.94 14.30
N ASP A 97 -24.89 -12.03 14.28
CA ASP A 97 -25.74 -11.21 13.40
C ASP A 97 -25.73 -9.72 13.78
N LEU A 98 -25.64 -9.38 15.08
CA LEU A 98 -25.61 -7.99 15.54
C LEU A 98 -24.30 -7.29 15.16
N LEU A 99 -23.18 -8.00 15.19
CA LEU A 99 -21.87 -7.47 14.76
C LEU A 99 -21.80 -7.36 13.22
N THR A 100 -22.44 -8.28 12.50
CA THR A 100 -22.58 -8.22 11.04
C THR A 100 -23.45 -7.02 10.63
N LEU A 101 -24.58 -6.80 11.29
CA LEU A 101 -25.44 -5.62 11.14
C LEU A 101 -24.71 -4.30 11.46
N TYR A 102 -23.93 -4.26 12.54
CA TYR A 102 -23.16 -3.07 12.90
C TYR A 102 -22.05 -2.77 11.86
N SER A 103 -21.45 -3.82 11.29
CA SER A 103 -20.46 -3.68 10.22
C SER A 103 -21.08 -3.20 8.89
N LEU A 104 -22.34 -3.58 8.61
CA LEU A 104 -23.10 -3.12 7.45
C LEU A 104 -23.51 -1.65 7.58
N PHE A 105 -23.92 -1.20 8.77
CA PHE A 105 -24.32 0.21 9.00
C PHE A 105 -23.15 1.21 8.91
N LYS A 106 -21.91 0.75 9.11
CA LYS A 106 -20.72 1.62 9.05
C LYS A 106 -20.13 1.77 7.64
N HIS A 107 -20.67 1.07 6.63
CA HIS A 107 -20.22 1.15 5.24
C HIS A 107 -21.33 1.69 4.32
N PRO A 108 -21.17 2.87 3.67
CA PRO A 108 -22.16 3.44 2.75
C PRO A 108 -22.13 2.77 1.37
N LYS A 109 -21.85 1.45 1.30
CA LYS A 109 -21.64 0.73 0.03
C LYS A 109 -22.82 -0.13 -0.44
N TYR A 110 -23.96 -0.08 0.27
CA TYR A 110 -25.20 -0.75 -0.12
C TYR A 110 -26.44 0.13 0.13
N ARG A 111 -26.44 1.34 -0.46
CA ARG A 111 -27.68 2.04 -0.81
C ARG A 111 -27.89 1.87 -2.32
N GLY A 112 -28.62 0.82 -2.68
CA GLY A 112 -29.26 0.60 -3.96
C GLY A 112 -30.69 0.21 -3.68
#